data_AF-A0A842S2D4-F1
#
_entry.id   AF-A0A842S2D4-F1
#
_cell.length_a   1.000
_cell.length_b   1.000
_cell.length_c   1.000
_cell.angle_alpha   90.00
_cell.angle_beta   90.00
_cell.angle_gamma   90.00
#
_symmetry.space_group_name_H-M   'P 1'
#
loop_
_entity.id
_entity.type
_entity.pdbx_description
1 polymer ?
#
loop_
_entity_poly.entity_id
_entity_poly.type
_entity_poly.pdbx_seq_one_letter_code
_entity_poly.pdbx_strand_id
1 'polypeptide(L)'
;MSEDTKKLWYEIPSYVFVALARRGMEKISLDQCFLPDCDNNSKDLLEPIKKEEYEEDDKHVKIIHMKCHRCKGTFQFKLETLKRVAKPTKSSKKSKKDDEEQEALTMGLAYALDENGKDLGHIGYF
;
A
#
# COMPACT_ATOMS: atom_id res chain seq x y z
N MET A 1 -18.95 7.94 10.06
CA MET A 1 -18.24 6.75 9.55
C MET A 1 -18.77 5.53 10.28
N SER A 2 -19.22 4.51 9.57
CA SER A 2 -19.59 3.21 10.16
C SER A 2 -18.33 2.51 10.71
N GLU A 3 -18.51 1.56 11.62
CA GLU A 3 -17.38 0.80 12.20
C GLU A 3 -16.58 0.05 11.14
N ASP A 4 -17.22 -0.37 10.05
CA ASP A 4 -16.58 -1.10 8.96
C ASP A 4 -15.66 -0.20 8.13
N THR A 5 -16.05 1.05 7.87
CA THR A 5 -15.18 2.03 7.19
C THR A 5 -13.92 2.31 8.00
N LYS A 6 -14.02 2.34 9.34
CA LYS A 6 -12.86 2.55 10.22
C LYS A 6 -11.89 1.37 10.14
N LYS A 7 -12.40 0.13 10.13
CA LYS A 7 -11.58 -1.09 9.96
C LYS A 7 -10.81 -1.06 8.65
N LEU A 8 -11.45 -0.67 7.55
CA LEU A 8 -10.80 -0.56 6.25
C LEU A 8 -9.67 0.49 6.23
N TRP A 9 -9.84 1.60 6.96
CA TRP A 9 -8.79 2.60 7.09
C TRP A 9 -7.56 2.11 7.85
N TYR A 10 -7.69 1.18 8.80
CA TYR A 10 -6.54 0.61 9.51
C TYR A 10 -5.69 -0.31 8.62
N GLU A 11 -6.23 -0.79 7.51
CA GLU A 11 -5.52 -1.62 6.54
C GLU A 11 -4.72 -0.79 5.52
N ILE A 12 -5.06 0.48 5.34
CA ILE A 12 -4.37 1.40 4.46
C ILE A 12 -3.18 2.00 5.22
N PRO A 13 -1.93 1.90 4.70
CA PRO A 13 -0.80 2.55 5.33
C PRO A 13 -1.00 4.07 5.29
N SER A 14 -0.77 4.75 6.42
CA SER A 14 -0.97 6.20 6.49
C SER A 14 -0.06 6.97 5.52
N TYR A 15 1.11 6.41 5.22
CA TYR A 15 2.11 7.04 4.37
C TYR A 15 2.84 6.01 3.53
N VAL A 16 3.34 6.46 2.39
CA VAL A 16 4.26 5.73 1.53
C VAL A 16 5.47 6.62 1.24
N PHE A 17 6.59 6.00 0.88
CA PHE A 17 7.82 6.67 0.55
C PHE A 17 8.08 6.59 -0.95
N VAL A 18 8.37 7.72 -1.58
CA VAL A 18 8.75 7.78 -3.00
C VAL A 18 10.24 8.04 -3.11
N ALA A 19 10.93 7.18 -3.85
CA ALA A 19 12.35 7.38 -4.16
C ALA A 19 12.51 8.47 -5.22
N LEU A 20 13.11 9.61 -4.83
CA LEU A 20 13.43 10.74 -5.70
C LEU A 20 14.88 10.72 -6.16
N ALA A 21 15.37 9.55 -6.57
CA ALA A 21 16.75 9.33 -7.01
C ALA A 21 17.77 9.99 -6.06
N ARG A 22 18.48 11.03 -6.52
CA ARG A 22 19.53 11.73 -5.76
C ARG A 22 19.00 12.62 -4.62
N ARG A 23 17.70 12.90 -4.58
CA ARG A 23 17.07 13.72 -3.53
C ARG A 23 16.62 12.92 -2.32
N GLY A 24 16.84 11.61 -2.31
CA GLY A 24 16.44 10.72 -1.21
C GLY A 24 15.02 10.22 -1.38
N MET A 25 14.29 10.08 -0.27
CA MET A 25 12.90 9.61 -0.27
C MET A 25 11.98 10.71 0.27
N GLU A 26 10.83 10.90 -0.39
CA GLU A 26 9.79 11.81 0.06
C GLU A 26 8.61 11.02 0.63
N LYS A 27 8.01 11.55 1.70
CA LYS A 27 6.88 10.94 2.39
C LYS A 27 5.58 11.47 1.78
N ILE A 28 4.75 10.59 1.23
CA ILE A 28 3.45 10.92 0.64
C ILE A 28 2.33 10.32 1.48
N SER A 29 1.27 11.10 1.74
CA SER A 29 0.07 10.60 2.42
C SER A 29 -0.87 9.90 1.44
N LEU A 30 -1.52 8.82 1.89
CA LEU A 30 -2.60 8.18 1.14
C LEU A 30 -3.99 8.79 1.44
N ASP A 31 -4.04 9.86 2.23
CA ASP A 31 -5.27 10.60 2.56
C ASP A 31 -5.73 11.57 1.44
N GLN A 32 -5.26 11.38 0.21
CA GLN A 32 -5.59 12.20 -0.97
C GLN A 32 -6.23 11.35 -2.07
N CYS A 33 -6.97 11.99 -2.98
CA CYS A 33 -7.52 11.33 -4.16
C CYS A 33 -6.47 11.29 -5.27
N PHE A 34 -6.29 10.12 -5.88
CA PHE A 34 -5.30 9.91 -6.95
C PHE A 34 -5.91 9.89 -8.36
N LEU A 35 -7.18 10.28 -8.49
CA LEU A 35 -7.80 10.45 -9.81
C LEU A 35 -7.27 11.73 -10.48
N PRO A 36 -6.96 11.70 -11.79
CA PRO A 36 -6.29 12.81 -12.48
C PRO A 36 -7.08 14.12 -12.46
N ASP A 37 -8.42 14.05 -12.42
CA ASP A 37 -9.31 15.21 -12.44
C ASP A 37 -9.83 15.59 -11.03
N CYS A 38 -9.10 15.23 -9.97
CA CYS A 38 -9.48 15.53 -8.59
C CYS A 38 -8.30 16.05 -7.76
N ASP A 39 -8.48 17.20 -7.13
CA ASP A 39 -7.51 17.85 -6.25
C ASP A 39 -7.85 17.66 -4.76
N ASN A 40 -8.57 16.59 -4.42
CA ASN A 40 -8.92 16.30 -3.03
C ASN A 40 -7.70 15.85 -2.22
N ASN A 41 -7.28 16.66 -1.25
CA ASN A 41 -6.19 16.35 -0.32
C ASN A 41 -6.71 16.04 1.10
N SER A 42 -8.01 15.80 1.28
CA SER A 42 -8.62 15.56 2.59
C SER A 42 -9.15 14.14 2.73
N LYS A 43 -8.74 13.49 3.82
CA LYS A 43 -9.21 12.17 4.29
C LYS A 43 -10.71 12.11 4.48
N ASP A 44 -11.31 13.18 5.01
CA ASP A 44 -12.74 13.22 5.36
C ASP A 44 -13.65 13.11 4.13
N LEU A 45 -13.11 13.39 2.95
CA LEU A 45 -13.80 13.27 1.67
C LEU A 45 -13.51 11.94 0.96
N LEU A 46 -12.82 11.01 1.63
CA LEU A 46 -12.50 9.68 1.15
C LEU A 46 -13.19 8.61 1.98
N GLU A 47 -13.87 7.69 1.30
CA GLU A 47 -14.60 6.60 1.93
C GLU A 47 -14.14 5.26 1.33
N PRO A 48 -13.48 4.38 2.12
CA PRO A 48 -13.24 3.00 1.71
C PRO A 48 -14.56 2.23 1.68
N ILE A 49 -14.82 1.57 0.55
CA ILE A 49 -16.05 0.83 0.28
C ILE A 49 -15.87 -0.67 0.56
N LYS A 50 -14.76 -1.23 0.06
CA LYS A 50 -14.57 -2.67 -0.10
C LYS A 50 -13.08 -3.00 -0.04
N LYS A 51 -12.77 -4.19 0.49
CA LYS A 51 -11.44 -4.81 0.45
C LYS A 51 -11.51 -6.13 -0.30
N GLU A 52 -10.51 -6.38 -1.13
CA GLU A 52 -10.18 -7.69 -1.69
C GLU A 52 -8.76 -8.04 -1.28
N GLU A 53 -8.51 -9.31 -0.99
CA GLU A 53 -7.22 -9.78 -0.53
C GLU A 53 -6.97 -11.15 -1.12
N TYR A 54 -5.78 -11.34 -1.70
CA TYR A 54 -5.37 -12.61 -2.28
C TYR A 54 -3.87 -12.79 -2.13
N GLU A 55 -3.47 -14.06 -2.01
CA GLU A 55 -2.08 -14.47 -2.00
C GLU A 55 -1.68 -14.97 -3.39
N GLU A 56 -0.58 -14.42 -3.90
CA GLU A 56 0.20 -15.00 -4.98
C GLU A 56 1.46 -15.65 -4.38
N ASP A 57 2.12 -16.53 -5.16
CA ASP A 57 3.27 -17.31 -4.69
C ASP A 57 4.38 -16.43 -4.07
N ASP A 58 4.65 -15.28 -4.70
CA ASP A 58 5.74 -14.38 -4.30
C ASP A 58 5.27 -13.09 -3.63
N LYS A 59 3.95 -12.84 -3.55
CA LYS A 59 3.43 -11.59 -3.00
C LYS A 59 2.03 -11.71 -2.41
N HIS A 60 1.75 -10.88 -1.43
CA HIS A 60 0.44 -10.72 -0.84
C HIS A 60 -0.20 -9.42 -1.35
N VAL A 61 -1.37 -9.49 -1.98
CA VAL A 61 -2.01 -8.32 -2.59
C VAL A 61 -3.30 -7.96 -1.86
N LYS A 62 -3.42 -6.70 -1.44
CA LYS A 62 -4.65 -6.09 -0.94
C LYS A 62 -5.13 -5.02 -1.90
N ILE A 63 -6.40 -5.07 -2.29
CA ILE A 63 -7.06 -4.03 -3.07
C ILE A 63 -8.13 -3.39 -2.21
N ILE A 64 -8.07 -2.07 -2.02
CA ILE A 64 -9.04 -1.31 -1.25
C ILE A 64 -9.72 -0.32 -2.18
N HIS A 65 -11.02 -0.51 -2.40
CA HIS A 65 -11.82 0.38 -3.21
C HIS A 65 -12.18 1.62 -2.41
N MET A 66 -11.89 2.78 -2.96
CA MET A 66 -12.10 4.10 -2.38
C MET A 66 -13.11 4.88 -3.20
N LYS A 67 -13.93 5.66 -2.51
CA LYS A 67 -14.82 6.66 -3.10
C LYS A 67 -14.39 8.04 -2.64
N CYS A 68 -14.27 8.97 -3.57
CA CYS A 68 -14.05 10.37 -3.24
C CYS A 68 -15.38 11.12 -3.31
N HIS A 69 -15.81 11.74 -2.21
CA HIS A 69 -17.02 12.57 -2.16
C HIS A 69 -16.88 13.89 -2.93
N ARG A 70 -15.64 14.35 -3.19
CA ARG A 70 -15.39 15.60 -3.93
C ARG A 70 -15.69 15.45 -5.42
N CYS A 71 -15.02 14.53 -6.10
CA CYS A 71 -15.25 14.27 -7.53
C CYS A 71 -16.34 13.22 -7.80
N LYS A 72 -16.86 12.57 -6.74
CA LYS A 72 -17.78 11.42 -6.81
C LYS A 72 -17.21 10.19 -7.52
N GLY A 73 -15.93 10.22 -7.89
CA GLY A 73 -15.23 9.13 -8.53
C GLY A 73 -14.84 8.03 -7.55
N THR A 74 -14.66 6.84 -8.11
CA THR A 74 -14.15 5.65 -7.43
C THR A 74 -12.75 5.32 -7.96
N PHE A 75 -11.88 4.88 -7.08
CA PHE A 75 -10.52 4.45 -7.41
C PHE A 75 -10.11 3.33 -6.46
N GLN A 76 -8.98 2.69 -6.71
CA GLN A 76 -8.54 1.55 -5.90
C GLN A 76 -7.10 1.77 -5.44
N PHE A 77 -6.83 1.50 -4.17
CA PHE A 77 -5.47 1.31 -3.68
C PHE A 77 -5.10 -0.14 -3.84
N LYS A 78 -4.07 -0.43 -4.64
CA LYS A 78 -3.48 -1.76 -4.74
C LYS A 78 -2.18 -1.78 -3.94
N LEU A 79 -2.17 -2.55 -2.87
CA LEU A 79 -1.07 -2.70 -1.93
C LEU A 79 -0.47 -4.10 -2.10
N GLU A 80 0.73 -4.19 -2.65
CA GLU A 80 1.44 -5.47 -2.83
C GLU A 80 2.56 -5.60 -1.79
N THR A 81 2.58 -6.68 -1.03
CA THR A 81 3.68 -7.00 -0.12
C THR A 81 4.49 -8.16 -0.70
N LEU A 82 5.69 -7.86 -1.20
CA LEU A 82 6.58 -8.86 -1.77
C LEU A 82 7.19 -9.72 -0.65
N LYS A 83 7.06 -11.05 -0.79
CA LYS A 83 7.65 -12.04 0.11
C LYS A 83 9.13 -12.21 -0.29
N ARG A 84 10.06 -12.13 0.67
CA ARG A 84 11.50 -12.49 0.52
C ARG A 84 12.32 -11.61 -0.45
N VAL A 85 12.29 -10.30 -0.27
CA VAL A 85 13.01 -9.32 -1.10
C VAL A 85 14.53 -9.33 -0.87
N ALA A 86 14.98 -9.71 0.34
CA ALA A 86 16.40 -9.89 0.62
C ALA A 86 16.64 -10.82 1.83
N LYS A 87 17.80 -11.50 1.83
CA LYS A 87 18.32 -12.20 3.00
C LYS A 87 19.02 -11.19 3.91
N PRO A 88 18.75 -11.18 5.23
CA PRO A 88 19.43 -10.27 6.14
C PRO A 88 20.95 -10.54 6.14
N THR A 89 21.76 -9.49 5.95
CA THR A 89 23.23 -9.60 5.88
C THR A 89 23.89 -9.73 7.26
N LYS A 90 23.13 -9.53 8.36
CA LYS A 90 23.62 -9.73 9.73
C LYS A 90 23.33 -11.14 10.21
N SER A 91 24.17 -12.09 9.80
CA SER A 91 24.41 -13.33 10.55
C SER A 91 25.22 -13.01 11.80
N SER A 92 24.65 -12.31 12.78
CA SER A 92 25.30 -12.17 14.09
C SER A 92 25.20 -13.50 14.83
N LYS A 93 26.26 -14.32 14.71
CA LYS A 93 26.67 -15.41 15.60
C LYS A 93 25.60 -15.87 16.59
N LYS A 94 24.89 -16.96 16.29
CA LYS A 94 24.57 -18.01 17.27
C LYS A 94 24.00 -19.27 16.58
N SER A 95 24.69 -20.38 16.87
CA SER A 95 24.22 -21.77 16.94
C SER A 95 23.52 -22.40 15.72
N LYS A 96 24.24 -23.36 15.12
CA LYS A 96 23.70 -24.50 14.36
C LYS A 96 22.55 -25.17 15.17
N LYS A 97 21.29 -24.83 14.91
CA LYS A 97 20.14 -25.78 15.01
C LYS A 97 18.73 -25.26 14.65
N ASP A 98 18.56 -24.07 14.08
CA ASP A 98 17.22 -23.59 13.68
C ASP A 98 17.24 -23.14 12.20
N ASP A 99 17.30 -24.12 11.29
CA ASP A 99 16.98 -23.95 9.88
C ASP A 99 15.44 -23.90 9.76
N GLU A 100 14.84 -22.71 9.59
CA GLU A 100 13.73 -22.46 8.64
C GLU A 100 13.06 -21.06 8.73
N GLU A 101 13.31 -20.23 9.74
CA GLU A 101 12.56 -18.96 9.90
C GLU A 101 13.43 -17.72 10.17
N GLN A 102 14.50 -17.51 9.40
CA GLN A 102 15.05 -16.15 9.30
C GLN A 102 14.05 -15.29 8.50
N GLU A 103 13.27 -14.46 9.20
CA GLU A 103 12.30 -13.50 8.66
C GLU A 103 12.91 -12.76 7.46
N ALA A 104 12.58 -13.22 6.26
CA ALA A 104 13.07 -12.60 5.04
C ALA A 104 12.50 -11.19 4.94
N LEU A 105 13.31 -10.22 4.51
CA LEU A 105 12.87 -8.83 4.39
C LEU A 105 11.71 -8.75 3.39
N THR A 106 10.62 -8.10 3.76
CA THR A 106 9.45 -7.83 2.91
C THR A 106 9.46 -6.37 2.47
N MET A 107 8.80 -6.07 1.35
CA MET A 107 8.65 -4.70 0.84
C MET A 107 7.20 -4.48 0.40
N GLY A 108 6.56 -3.43 0.91
CA GLY A 108 5.25 -2.97 0.43
C GLY A 108 5.38 -2.04 -0.77
N LEU A 109 4.52 -2.21 -1.76
CA LEU A 109 4.35 -1.37 -2.93
C LEU A 109 2.90 -0.87 -2.96
N ALA A 110 2.71 0.43 -3.12
CA ALA A 110 1.39 1.03 -3.22
C ALA A 110 1.15 1.62 -4.62
N TYR A 111 0.02 1.28 -5.22
CA TYR A 111 -0.41 1.77 -6.53
C TYR A 111 -1.81 2.38 -6.42
N ALA A 112 -2.09 3.36 -7.27
CA ALA A 112 -3.44 3.85 -7.52
C ALA A 112 -3.97 3.23 -8.81
N LEU A 113 -5.18 2.70 -8.78
CA LEU A 113 -5.90 2.24 -9.97
C LEU A 113 -7.21 3.01 -10.12
N ASP A 114 -7.72 3.11 -11.34
CA ASP A 114 -9.07 3.63 -11.60
C ASP A 114 -10.16 2.61 -11.21
N GLU A 115 -11.42 2.97 -11.43
CA GLU A 115 -12.57 2.09 -11.17
C GLU A 115 -12.47 0.74 -11.91
N ASN A 116 -11.88 0.73 -13.11
CA ASN A 116 -11.75 -0.45 -13.96
C ASN A 116 -10.47 -1.25 -13.70
N GLY A 117 -9.64 -0.84 -12.74
CA GLY A 117 -8.36 -1.48 -12.43
C GLY A 117 -7.22 -1.05 -13.36
N LYS A 118 -7.38 0.01 -14.15
CA LYS A 118 -6.28 0.59 -14.93
C LYS A 118 -5.30 1.29 -14.00
N ASP A 119 -4.02 1.02 -14.18
CA ASP A 119 -2.95 1.65 -13.40
C ASP A 119 -2.89 3.16 -13.65
N LEU A 120 -3.05 3.94 -12.57
CA LEU A 120 -2.90 5.39 -12.53
C LEU A 120 -1.50 5.81 -12.07
N GLY A 121 -0.71 4.87 -11.52
CA GLY A 121 0.68 5.08 -11.16
C GLY A 121 1.09 4.39 -9.87
N HIS A 122 2.38 4.08 -9.80
CA HIS A 122 3.06 3.70 -8.57
C HIS A 122 3.16 4.90 -7.64
N ILE A 123 2.57 4.78 -6.44
CA ILE A 123 2.55 5.84 -5.43
C ILE A 123 3.78 5.79 -4.55
N GLY A 124 4.30 4.61 -4.19
CA GLY A 124 5.47 4.51 -3.31
C GLY A 124 5.63 3.15 -2.62
N TYR A 125 6.52 3.12 -1.62
CA TYR A 125 6.87 1.94 -0.82
C TYR A 125 6.41 2.10 0.63
N PHE A 126 6.06 1.01 1.32
CA PHE A 126 5.68 1.02 2.74
C PHE A 126 6.14 -0.25 3.48
#